data_AF-A0A2H1WLH7-F1
#
_entry.id   AF-A0A2H1WLH7-F1
#
_cell.length_a   1.000
_cell.length_b   1.000
_cell.length_c   1.000
_cell.angle_alpha   90.00
_cell.angle_beta   90.00
_cell.angle_gamma   90.00
#
_symmetry.space_group_name_H-M   'P 1'
#
loop_
_entity.id
_entity.type
_entity.pdbx_description
1 polymer ?
#
loop_
_entity_poly.entity_id
_entity_poly.type
_entity_poly.pdbx_seq_one_letter_code
_entity_poly.pdbx_strand_id
1 'polypeptide(L)'
;HCHEWYLESANRAGACEFAPDCFRSCIDCVSCIKCAQCMLYHCMADAEGDFALHPCACAPPDEACAKRWMGVSLLSVLVPCLWCYPPLRCLHAAARLAHSAGGMHAPAHPHPAPA
;
A
#
# COMPACT_ATOMS: atom_id res chain seq x y z
N HIS A 1 -15.05 -1.86 9.15
CA HIS A 1 -13.92 -2.16 8.23
C HIS A 1 -13.94 -3.64 7.88
N CYS A 2 -13.55 -4.00 6.65
CA CYS A 2 -13.56 -5.35 6.04
C CYS A 2 -14.87 -6.19 6.07
N HIS A 3 -15.81 -5.93 6.98
CA HIS A 3 -17.07 -6.67 7.17
C HIS A 3 -16.89 -8.16 7.48
N GLU A 4 -15.70 -8.55 7.94
CA GLU A 4 -15.36 -9.91 8.33
C GLU A 4 -15.60 -10.14 9.83
N TRP A 5 -15.96 -11.38 10.18
CA TRP A 5 -15.99 -11.83 11.56
C TRP A 5 -14.57 -11.90 12.13
N TYR A 6 -14.39 -11.39 13.34
CA TYR A 6 -13.11 -11.45 14.03
C TYR A 6 -13.33 -11.81 15.51
N LEU A 7 -12.38 -12.55 16.07
CA LEU A 7 -12.31 -12.75 17.51
C LEU A 7 -11.57 -11.58 18.12
N GLU A 8 -12.17 -10.95 19.12
CA GLU A 8 -11.55 -9.81 19.81
C GLU A 8 -10.23 -10.18 20.48
N SER A 9 -10.10 -11.43 20.97
CA SER A 9 -8.85 -11.97 21.52
C SER A 9 -7.73 -12.15 20.48
N ALA A 10 -8.08 -12.25 19.20
CA ALA A 10 -7.14 -12.34 18.07
C ALA A 10 -6.95 -11.00 17.34
N ASN A 11 -7.73 -9.97 17.68
CA ASN A 11 -7.66 -8.65 17.06
C ASN A 11 -6.44 -7.88 17.59
N ARG A 12 -5.31 -8.01 16.91
CA ARG A 12 -4.05 -7.30 17.22
C ARG A 12 -3.75 -6.26 16.14
N ALA A 13 -2.79 -5.36 16.39
CA ALA A 13 -2.35 -4.42 15.38
C ALA A 13 -1.89 -5.18 14.11
N GLY A 14 -2.36 -4.72 12.96
CA GLY A 14 -2.10 -5.35 11.67
C GLY A 14 -2.98 -6.55 11.33
N ALA A 15 -3.94 -6.93 12.18
CA ALA A 15 -4.88 -8.03 11.92
C ALA A 15 -5.83 -7.74 10.75
N CYS A 16 -6.20 -6.46 10.52
CA CYS A 16 -7.07 -6.08 9.42
C CYS A 16 -6.31 -5.31 8.35
N GLU A 17 -6.25 -5.84 7.13
CA GLU A 17 -5.61 -5.18 5.98
C GLU A 17 -6.34 -3.92 5.52
N PHE A 18 -7.67 -3.91 5.65
CA PHE A 18 -8.55 -2.83 5.18
C PHE A 18 -8.81 -1.74 6.23
N ALA A 19 -8.29 -1.93 7.45
CA ALA A 19 -8.40 -0.94 8.49
C ALA A 19 -7.40 0.20 8.25
N PRO A 20 -7.74 1.43 8.65
CA PRO A 20 -6.83 2.57 8.48
C PRO A 20 -5.53 2.35 9.24
N ASP A 21 -4.42 2.72 8.60
CA ASP A 21 -3.06 2.51 9.09
C ASP A 21 -2.27 3.81 8.93
N CYS A 22 -2.07 4.52 10.04
CA CYS A 22 -1.37 5.81 10.05
C CYS A 22 0.09 5.70 9.61
N PHE A 23 0.77 4.58 9.89
CA PHE A 23 2.14 4.34 9.45
C PHE A 23 2.17 4.20 7.93
N ARG A 24 1.26 3.42 7.35
CA ARG A 24 1.13 3.31 5.90
C ARG A 24 0.87 4.66 5.25
N SER A 25 -0.08 5.44 5.76
CA SER A 25 -0.39 6.78 5.24
C SER A 25 0.81 7.74 5.34
N CYS A 26 1.55 7.69 6.45
CA CYS A 26 2.76 8.49 6.64
C CYS A 26 3.85 8.11 5.63
N ILE A 27 4.09 6.81 5.43
CA ILE A 27 5.05 6.30 4.44
C ILE A 27 4.66 6.75 3.03
N ASP A 28 3.39 6.60 2.66
CA ASP A 28 2.89 7.01 1.34
C ASP A 28 3.12 8.51 1.10
N CYS A 29 2.93 9.35 2.13
CA CYS A 29 3.14 10.79 2.07
C CYS A 29 4.62 11.16 1.98
N VAL A 30 5.46 10.69 2.92
CA VAL A 30 6.88 11.06 3.02
C VAL A 30 7.69 10.54 1.84
N SER A 31 7.36 9.35 1.34
CA SER A 31 8.08 8.75 0.22
C SER A 31 7.63 9.23 -1.15
N CYS A 32 6.53 9.99 -1.23
CA CYS A 32 5.94 10.44 -2.48
C CYS A 32 5.54 9.28 -3.42
N ILE A 33 5.25 8.08 -2.89
CA ILE A 33 4.95 6.89 -3.71
C ILE A 33 3.76 7.08 -4.65
N LYS A 34 2.84 8.00 -4.31
CA LYS A 34 1.71 8.39 -5.17
C LYS A 34 2.14 8.96 -6.51
N CYS A 35 3.31 9.61 -6.60
CA CYS A 35 3.87 10.08 -7.86
C CYS A 35 4.19 8.90 -8.78
N ALA A 36 4.78 7.83 -8.24
CA ALA A 36 5.08 6.61 -9.00
C ALA A 36 3.78 5.92 -9.45
N GLN A 37 2.77 5.83 -8.58
CA GLN A 37 1.47 5.26 -8.93
C GLN A 37 0.78 6.06 -10.06
N CYS A 38 0.82 7.39 -9.99
CA CYS A 38 0.27 8.27 -11.03
C CYS A 38 0.99 8.10 -12.37
N MET A 39 2.33 8.06 -12.36
CA MET A 39 3.12 7.82 -13.56
C MET A 39 2.79 6.44 -14.17
N LEU A 40 2.68 5.39 -13.38
CA LEU A 40 2.33 4.06 -13.89
C LEU A 40 0.93 4.04 -14.50
N TYR A 41 -0.04 4.69 -13.86
CA TYR A 41 -1.39 4.81 -14.40
C TYR A 41 -1.41 5.52 -15.77
N HIS A 42 -0.66 6.62 -15.93
CA HIS A 42 -0.68 7.38 -17.19
C HIS A 42 0.23 6.84 -18.28
N CYS A 43 1.35 6.20 -17.92
CA CYS A 43 2.37 5.78 -18.88
C CYS A 43 2.34 4.29 -19.19
N MET A 44 1.69 3.48 -18.35
CA MET A 44 1.74 2.01 -18.46
C MET A 44 0.41 1.30 -18.29
N ALA A 45 -0.69 1.99 -17.94
CA ALA A 45 -1.99 1.34 -17.95
C ALA A 45 -2.39 0.97 -19.38
N ASP A 46 -2.90 -0.25 -19.55
CA ASP A 46 -3.52 -0.68 -20.80
C ASP A 46 -4.90 -0.03 -20.99
N ALA A 47 -5.58 -0.37 -22.08
CA ALA A 47 -6.89 0.21 -22.40
C ALA A 47 -7.98 -0.18 -21.38
N GLU A 48 -7.78 -1.27 -20.67
CA GLU A 48 -8.63 -1.79 -19.59
C GLU A 48 -8.29 -1.15 -18.23
N GLY A 49 -7.19 -0.40 -18.14
CA GLY A 49 -6.73 0.25 -16.93
C GLY A 49 -6.03 -0.69 -15.95
N ASP A 50 -5.61 -1.87 -16.39
CA ASP A 50 -4.81 -2.79 -15.57
C ASP A 50 -3.35 -2.34 -15.55
N PHE A 51 -2.80 -2.21 -14.36
CA PHE A 51 -1.40 -1.88 -14.15
C PHE A 51 -0.95 -2.44 -12.80
N ALA A 52 0.36 -2.70 -12.68
CA ALA A 52 0.93 -3.15 -11.43
C ALA A 52 0.73 -2.09 -10.32
N LEU A 53 -0.27 -2.31 -9.46
CA LEU A 53 -0.57 -1.52 -8.26
C LEU A 53 0.63 -1.37 -7.31
N HIS A 54 1.59 -2.29 -7.42
CA HIS A 54 2.85 -2.31 -6.68
C HIS A 54 4.00 -1.88 -7.61
N PRO A 55 4.45 -0.61 -7.56
CA PRO A 55 5.48 -0.07 -8.45
C PRO A 55 6.80 -0.84 -8.40
N CYS A 56 7.08 -1.48 -7.26
CA CYS A 56 8.32 -2.18 -6.95
C CYS A 56 8.19 -3.72 -7.02
N ALA A 57 7.08 -4.27 -7.52
CA ALA A 57 6.92 -5.72 -7.61
C ALA A 57 7.86 -6.30 -8.68
N CYS A 58 8.61 -7.33 -8.30
CA CYS A 58 9.40 -8.14 -9.21
C CYS A 58 8.47 -9.16 -9.89
N ALA A 59 8.26 -9.00 -11.19
CA ALA A 59 7.62 -10.00 -12.05
C ALA A 59 8.71 -10.70 -12.90
N PRO A 60 8.44 -11.87 -13.51
CA PRO A 60 9.31 -12.43 -14.54
C PRO A 60 9.66 -11.36 -15.59
N PRO A 61 10.90 -11.37 -16.13
CA PRO A 61 11.33 -10.32 -17.05
C PRO A 61 10.49 -10.34 -18.32
N ASP A 62 9.73 -9.27 -18.52
CA ASP A 62 9.01 -8.94 -19.74
C ASP A 62 9.26 -7.46 -20.13
N GLU A 63 8.86 -7.09 -21.34
CA GLU A 63 9.03 -5.72 -21.85
C GLU A 63 8.30 -4.67 -20.99
N ALA A 64 7.18 -5.06 -20.36
CA ALA A 64 6.43 -4.21 -19.45
C ALA A 64 7.19 -3.95 -18.14
N CYS A 65 7.88 -4.96 -17.61
CA CYS A 65 8.75 -4.87 -16.43
C CYS A 65 9.93 -3.93 -16.71
N ALA A 66 10.60 -4.06 -17.87
CA ALA A 66 11.69 -3.16 -18.23
C ALA A 66 11.25 -1.69 -18.29
N LYS A 67 10.12 -1.40 -18.94
CA LYS A 67 9.53 -0.05 -18.99
C LYS A 67 9.15 0.48 -17.59
N ARG A 68 8.58 -0.38 -16.73
CA ARG A 68 8.25 -0.04 -15.33
C ARG A 68 9.49 0.44 -14.59
N TRP A 69 10.54 -0.38 -14.60
CA TRP A 69 11.76 -0.10 -13.85
C TRP A 69 12.49 1.12 -14.40
N MET A 70 12.51 1.33 -15.73
CA MET A 70 13.04 2.57 -16.30
C MET A 70 12.27 3.80 -15.85
N GLY A 71 10.93 3.78 -15.91
CA GLY A 71 10.08 4.89 -15.47
C GLY A 71 10.25 5.20 -13.97
N VAL A 72 10.21 4.16 -13.13
CA VAL A 72 10.42 4.31 -11.68
C VAL A 72 11.84 4.81 -11.37
N SER A 73 12.86 4.34 -12.08
CA SER A 73 14.25 4.80 -11.88
C SER A 73 14.41 6.27 -12.24
N LEU A 74 13.88 6.70 -13.40
CA LEU A 74 13.92 8.09 -13.83
C LEU A 74 13.14 8.99 -12.85
N LEU A 75 11.95 8.56 -12.43
CA LEU A 75 11.16 9.30 -11.46
C LEU A 75 11.87 9.41 -10.11
N SER A 76 12.60 8.37 -9.69
CA SER A 76 13.37 8.38 -8.44
C SER A 76 14.53 9.37 -8.48
N VAL A 77 15.08 9.70 -9.65
CA VAL A 77 16.07 10.78 -9.80
C VAL A 77 15.40 12.16 -9.60
N LEU A 78 14.19 12.34 -10.12
CA LEU A 78 13.42 13.59 -10.00
C LEU A 78 12.79 13.79 -8.62
N VAL A 79 12.42 12.68 -7.96
CA VAL A 79 11.67 12.62 -6.71
C VAL A 79 12.49 11.80 -5.70
N PRO A 80 13.50 12.41 -5.04
CA PRO A 80 14.45 11.68 -4.20
C PRO A 80 13.79 11.03 -2.96
N CYS A 81 12.60 11.49 -2.54
CA CYS A 81 11.82 10.83 -1.50
C CYS A 81 11.45 9.37 -1.85
N LEU A 82 11.37 8.99 -3.13
CA LEU A 82 11.05 7.60 -3.50
C LEU A 82 12.11 6.60 -3.00
N TRP A 83 13.35 7.05 -2.79
CA TRP A 83 14.44 6.21 -2.28
C TRP A 83 14.21 5.76 -0.84
N CYS A 84 13.43 6.52 -0.05
CA CYS A 84 13.08 6.10 1.31
C CYS A 84 11.89 5.14 1.34
N TYR A 85 11.16 4.94 0.22
CA TYR A 85 10.02 4.02 0.19
C TYR A 85 10.42 2.57 0.53
N PRO A 86 11.42 1.93 -0.12
CA PRO A 86 11.78 0.56 0.20
C PRO A 86 12.17 0.32 1.67
N PRO A 87 13.09 1.10 2.29
CA PRO A 87 13.46 0.86 3.69
C PRO A 87 12.29 1.12 4.65
N LEU A 88 11.50 2.19 4.45
CA LEU A 88 10.33 2.46 5.27
C LEU A 88 9.29 1.34 5.16
N ARG A 89 9.12 0.77 3.96
CA ARG A 89 8.15 -0.29 3.74
C ARG A 89 8.58 -1.61 4.40
N CYS A 90 9.87 -1.91 4.41
CA CYS A 90 10.46 -3.02 5.16
C CYS A 90 10.28 -2.84 6.68
N LEU A 91 10.58 -1.65 7.21
CA LEU A 91 10.38 -1.34 8.63
C LEU A 91 8.92 -1.51 9.04
N HIS A 92 8.00 -1.02 8.22
CA HIS A 92 6.57 -1.19 8.47
C HIS A 92 6.13 -2.66 8.40
N ALA A 93 6.65 -3.43 7.45
CA ALA A 93 6.37 -4.87 7.40
C ALA A 93 6.87 -5.59 8.67
N ALA A 94 8.07 -5.28 9.15
CA ALA A 94 8.59 -5.81 10.41
C ALA A 94 7.72 -5.38 11.61
N ALA A 95 7.29 -4.12 11.68
CA ALA A 95 6.40 -3.63 12.73
C ALA A 95 5.02 -4.33 12.71
N ARG A 96 4.47 -4.62 11.52
CA ARG A 96 3.24 -5.41 11.38
C ARG A 96 3.43 -6.85 11.87
N LEU A 97 4.54 -7.49 11.53
CA LEU A 97 4.86 -8.84 12.01
C LEU A 97 5.05 -8.90 13.52
N ALA A 98 5.54 -7.82 14.13
CA ALA A 98 5.66 -7.66 15.57
C ALA A 98 4.36 -7.20 16.26
N HIS A 99 3.26 -7.03 15.52
CA HIS A 99 1.98 -6.51 16.02
C HIS A 99 2.08 -5.13 16.70
N SER A 100 3.01 -4.28 16.25
CA SER A 100 3.18 -2.92 16.76
C SER A 100 2.64 -1.84 15.81
N ALA A 101 2.30 -2.20 14.57
CA ALA A 101 1.71 -1.32 13.57
C ALA A 101 0.64 -2.04 12.75
N GLY A 102 -0.19 -1.27 12.04
CA GLY A 102 -1.27 -1.76 11.20
C GLY A 102 -2.66 -1.70 11.84
N GLY A 103 -3.68 -1.69 11.00
CA GLY A 103 -5.06 -1.53 11.45
C GLY A 103 -5.64 -2.78 12.13
N MET A 104 -6.64 -2.54 12.97
CA MET A 104 -7.40 -3.56 13.70
C MET A 104 -8.81 -3.66 13.15
N HIS A 105 -9.47 -4.80 13.34
CA HIS A 105 -10.89 -4.89 13.04
C HIS A 105 -11.68 -3.96 13.95
N ALA A 106 -12.75 -3.39 13.39
CA ALA A 106 -13.69 -2.56 14.12
C ALA A 106 -15.10 -3.12 13.95
N PRO A 107 -15.95 -3.04 14.99
CA PRO A 107 -17.32 -3.49 14.90
C PRO A 107 -18.07 -2.69 13.82
N ALA A 108 -19.04 -3.32 13.16
CA ALA A 108 -19.99 -2.58 12.35
C ALA A 108 -20.78 -1.65 13.29
N HIS A 109 -20.87 -0.36 12.97
CA HIS A 109 -21.78 0.52 13.71
C HIS A 109 -23.20 -0.08 13.63
N PRO A 110 -23.89 -0.27 14.77
CA PRO A 110 -25.27 -0.68 14.72
C PRO A 110 -26.06 0.42 13.99
N HIS A 111 -26.85 0.02 12.98
CA HIS A 111 -27.92 0.87 12.47
C HIS A 111 -28.80 1.29 13.67
N PRO A 112 -29.23 2.56 13.78
CA PRO A 112 -30.24 2.91 14.76
C PRO A 112 -31.47 2.04 14.51
N ALA A 113 -31.96 1.37 15.56
CA ALA A 113 -33.18 0.57 15.47
C ALA A 113 -34.34 1.46 14.99
N PRO A 114 -35.21 0.98 14.08
CA PRO A 114 -36.42 1.71 13.76
C PRO A 114 -37.28 1.83 15.03
N ALA A 115 -37.79 3.04 15.27
CA ALA A 115 -38.64 3.40 16.40
C ALA A 115 -39.99 2.67 16.39
#